data_AF-A0A183AYZ9-F1
#
_entry.id   AF-A0A183AYZ9-F1
#
_cell.length_a   1.000
_cell.length_b   1.000
_cell.length_c   1.000
_cell.angle_alpha   90.00
_cell.angle_beta   90.00
_cell.angle_gamma   90.00
#
_symmetry.space_group_name_H-M   'P 1'
#
loop_
_entity.id
_entity.type
_entity.pdbx_description
1 polymer ?
#
loop_
_entity_poly.entity_id
_entity_poly.type
_entity_poly.pdbx_seq_one_letter_code
_entity_poly.pdbx_strand_id
1 'polypeptide(L)' 'LAQSVREVFMMEPILLQVNAPVTIIGDLHGQYEDLLRYIKRCGKPPDTKYLFLGDYVDR' A
#
# COMPACT_ATOMS: atom_id res chain seq x y z
N LEU A 1 3.37 13.04 9.63
CA LEU A 1 3.28 11.97 8.61
C LEU A 1 1.83 11.67 8.23
N ALA A 2 1.01 11.10 9.13
CA ALA A 2 -0.39 10.78 8.82
C ALA A 2 -1.22 11.98 8.32
N GLN A 3 -1.06 13.16 8.93
CA GLN A 3 -1.77 14.38 8.52
C GLN A 3 -1.40 14.85 7.10
N SER A 4 -0.11 14.82 6.76
CA SER A 4 0.37 15.21 5.42
C SER A 4 -0.09 14.23 4.34
N VAL A 5 -0.15 12.93 4.67
CA VAL A 5 -0.61 11.88 3.75
C VAL A 5 -2.14 11.93 3.56
N ARG A 6 -2.88 12.36 4.58
CA ARG A 6 -4.35 12.53 4.50
C ARG A 6 -4.75 13.49 3.37
N GLU A 7 -4.03 14.58 3.19
CA GLU A 7 -4.31 15.54 2.11
C GLU A 7 -4.16 14.90 0.73
N VAL A 8 -3.14 14.05 0.54
CA VAL A 8 -2.92 13.30 -0.70
C VAL A 8 -4.10 12.37 -0.98
N PHE A 9 -4.50 11.56 -0.01
CA PHE A 9 -5.65 10.65 -0.18
C PHE A 9 -6.97 11.38 -0.41
N MET A 10 -7.15 12.57 0.18
CA MET A 10 -8.35 13.39 -0.05
C MET A 10 -8.45 13.95 -1.47
N MET A 11 -7.32 14.08 -2.18
CA MET A 11 -7.29 14.53 -3.57
C MET A 11 -7.53 13.39 -4.57
N GLU A 12 -7.41 12.14 -4.15
CA GLU A 12 -7.60 10.98 -5.00
C GLU A 12 -9.08 10.63 -5.18
N PRO A 13 -9.48 10.11 -6.35
CA PRO A 13 -10.85 9.64 -6.57
C PRO A 13 -11.13 8.37 -5.76
N ILE A 14 -12.39 8.19 -5.33
CA ILE A 14 -12.85 6.98 -4.63
C ILE A 14 -12.58 5.71 -5.45
N LEU A 15 -12.72 5.80 -6.78
CA LEU A 15 -12.39 4.72 -7.70
C LEU A 15 -11.03 5.01 -8.37
N LEU A 16 -9.98 4.38 -7.87
CA LEU A 16 -8.64 4.46 -8.44
C LEU A 16 -8.51 3.60 -9.69
N GLN A 17 -7.92 4.17 -10.74
CA GLN A 17 -7.53 3.45 -11.95
C GLN A 17 -6.01 3.25 -11.95
N VAL A 18 -5.57 1.98 -11.97
CA VAL A 18 -4.16 1.61 -11.85
C VAL A 18 -3.70 0.81 -13.07
N ASN A 19 -2.57 1.20 -13.66
CA ASN A 19 -1.97 0.52 -14.81
C ASN A 19 -0.96 -0.54 -14.37
N ALA A 20 -1.02 -1.71 -15.01
CA ALA A 20 -0.07 -2.81 -14.81
C ALA A 20 1.36 -2.42 -15.25
N PRO A 21 2.41 -3.06 -14.69
CA PRO A 21 2.38 -4.06 -13.62
C PRO A 21 2.19 -3.43 -12.24
N VAL A 22 1.39 -4.08 -11.38
CA VAL A 22 1.15 -3.66 -9.99
C VAL A 22 1.13 -4.88 -9.07
N THR A 23 1.73 -4.73 -7.89
CA THR A 23 1.65 -5.73 -6.81
C THR A 23 0.48 -5.38 -5.91
N ILE A 24 -0.48 -6.30 -5.78
CA ILE A 24 -1.64 -6.14 -4.90
C ILE A 24 -1.35 -6.83 -3.57
N ILE A 25 -1.51 -6.10 -2.46
CA ILE A 25 -1.35 -6.62 -1.09
C ILE A 25 -2.70 -6.51 -0.39
N GLY A 26 -3.10 -7.60 0.27
CA GLY A 26 -4.31 -7.68 1.08
C GLY A 26 -4.15 -7.09 2.47
N ASP A 27 -4.76 -7.76 3.43
CA ASP A 27 -4.70 -7.49 4.86
C ASP A 27 -3.29 -7.61 5.43
N LEU A 28 -2.94 -6.70 6.35
CA LEU A 28 -1.67 -6.73 7.08
C LEU A 28 -1.86 -6.99 8.58
N HIS A 29 -2.99 -6.57 9.17
CA HIS A 29 -3.28 -6.78 10.59
C HIS A 29 -2.12 -6.42 11.54
N GLY A 30 -1.41 -5.31 11.27
CA GLY A 30 -0.27 -4.88 12.10
C GLY A 30 1.02 -5.73 11.97
N GLN A 31 1.06 -6.73 11.09
CA GLN A 31 2.22 -7.61 10.90
C GLN A 31 3.34 -6.94 10.09
N TYR A 32 4.11 -6.07 10.75
CA TYR A 32 5.19 -5.31 10.11
C TYR A 32 6.25 -6.18 9.43
N GLU A 33 6.55 -7.37 9.95
CA GLU A 33 7.51 -8.28 9.33
C GLU A 33 7.07 -8.77 7.95
N ASP A 34 5.77 -9.01 7.77
CA ASP A 34 5.25 -9.48 6.50
C ASP A 34 5.29 -8.38 5.43
N LEU A 35 5.03 -7.12 5.83
CA LEU A 35 5.26 -5.96 4.95
C LEU A 35 6.72 -5.90 4.46
N LEU A 36 7.70 -6.08 5.34
CA LEU A 36 9.11 -6.09 4.97
C LEU A 36 9.45 -7.25 4.03
N ARG A 37 8.86 -8.44 4.26
CA ARG A 37 9.03 -9.60 3.38
C ARG A 37 8.45 -9.34 1.99
N TYR A 38 7.28 -8.73 1.89
CA TYR A 38 6.68 -8.36 0.61
C TYR A 38 7.54 -7.37 -0.16
N ILE A 39 8.01 -6.30 0.49
CA ILE A 39 8.89 -5.31 -0.16
C ILE A 39 10.21 -5.96 -0.62
N LYS A 40 10.78 -6.86 0.19
CA LYS A 40 12.02 -7.58 -0.17
C LYS A 40 11.80 -8.54 -1.36
N ARG A 41 10.63 -9.15 -1.47
CA ARG A 41 10.30 -10.13 -2.52
C ARG A 41 9.85 -9.49 -3.84
N CYS A 42 8.99 -8.48 -3.76
CA CYS A 42 8.34 -7.86 -4.92
C CYS A 42 9.12 -6.67 -5.48
N GLY A 43 10.01 -6.07 -4.69
CA GLY A 43 10.84 -4.93 -5.11
C GLY A 43 10.56 -3.69 -4.26
N LYS A 44 11.55 -2.80 -4.14
CA LYS A 44 11.38 -1.57 -3.35
C LYS A 44 10.62 -0.52 -4.17
N PRO A 45 9.71 0.24 -3.56
CA PRO A 45 9.26 1.49 -4.16
C PRO A 45 10.47 2.42 -4.38
N PRO A 46 10.58 3.13 -5.51
CA PRO A 46 9.55 3.36 -6.54
C PRO A 46 9.57 2.38 -7.72
N ASP A 47 10.51 1.44 -7.79
CA ASP A 47 10.69 0.53 -8.94
C ASP A 47 9.49 -0.41 -9.14
N THR A 48 8.71 -0.63 -8.08
CA THR A 48 7.50 -1.47 -8.08
C THR A 48 6.29 -0.68 -7.59
N LYS A 49 5.18 -0.75 -8.33
CA LYS A 49 3.90 -0.16 -7.93
C LYS A 49 3.17 -1.11 -6.98
N TYR A 50 2.60 -0.56 -5.91
CA TYR A 50 1.84 -1.30 -4.91
C TYR A 50 0.41 -0.77 -4.81
N LEU A 51 -0.54 -1.68 -4.67
CA LEU A 51 -1.92 -1.41 -4.32
C LEU A 51 -2.27 -2.20 -3.07
N PHE A 52 -2.58 -1.51 -1.97
CA PHE A 52 -3.00 -2.13 -0.72
C PHE A 52 -4.51 -2.06 -0.60
N LEU A 53 -5.15 -3.17 -0.21
CA LEU A 53 -6.61 -3.28 -0.15
C LEU A 53 -7.23 -2.85 1.19
N GLY A 54 -6.40 -2.49 2.18
CA GLY A 54 -6.85 -2.05 3.49
C GLY A 54 -6.45 -3.01 4.60
N ASP A 55 -7.15 -2.92 5.73
CA ASP A 55 -6.90 -3.74 6.93
C ASP A 55 -5.44 -3.71 7.42
N TYR A 56 -4.90 -2.49 7.50
CA TYR A 56 -3.54 -2.23 7.95
C TYR A 56 -3.36 -2.47 9.45
N VAL A 57 -4.43 -2.25 10.23
CA VAL A 57 -4.43 -2.19 11.69
C VAL A 57 -5.69 -2.87 12.21
N ASP A 58 -5.53 -4.06 12.78
CA ASP A 58 -6.48 -4.64 13.73
C ASP A 58 -5.85 -5.89 14.38
N ARG A 59 -5.49 -5.73 15.67
CA ARG A 59 -4.93 -6.65 16.70
C ARG A 59 -3.75 -6.06 17.48
#